data_AF-A0A7S0TG79-F1
#
_entry.id   AF-A0A7S0TG79-F1
#
_cell.length_a   1.000
_cell.length_b   1.000
_cell.length_c   1.000
_cell.angle_alpha   90.00
_cell.angle_beta   90.00
_cell.angle_gamma   90.00
#
_symmetry.space_group_name_H-M   'P 1'
#
loop_
_entity.id
_entity.type
_entity.pdbx_description
1 polymer ?
#
loop_
_entity_poly.entity_id
_entity_poly.type
_entity_poly.pdbx_seq_one_letter_code
_entity_poly.pdbx_strand_id
1 'polypeptide(L)'
;MVTEAEARRGQILEERAAQDVCYDAMEMTKGSTEKLIEILHALGTFPLSTEAWGMLGHFYQFEVDPKGSREKLCCAEALKMHDTAILCARKLNPTWSDDRSDELSWGEIENRPYLRALLGRAQCLKSTGKRDEAIRQVKKIMRLNPGDNQGVRKLLCSWFLEARDTEGCTNLLRKFDTKDDACLAYTSKNPSIQP
;
A
#
# COMPACT_ATOMS: atom_id res chain seq x y z
N MET A 1 -28.10 -19.11 -20.28
CA MET A 1 -26.94 -18.23 -20.43
C MET A 1 -27.25 -16.97 -19.64
N VAL A 2 -26.42 -16.62 -18.66
CA VAL A 2 -26.59 -15.37 -17.89
C VAL A 2 -26.25 -14.21 -18.81
N THR A 3 -27.04 -13.14 -18.80
CA THR A 3 -26.75 -11.95 -19.62
C THR A 3 -25.53 -11.19 -19.07
N GLU A 4 -24.83 -10.42 -19.91
CA GLU A 4 -23.69 -9.60 -19.48
C GLU A 4 -24.07 -8.63 -18.34
N ALA A 5 -25.29 -8.10 -18.35
CA ALA A 5 -25.79 -7.20 -17.32
C ALA A 5 -26.01 -7.92 -15.98
N GLU A 6 -26.56 -9.14 -16.00
CA GLU A 6 -26.74 -9.97 -14.80
C GLU A 6 -25.39 -10.43 -14.23
N ALA A 7 -24.44 -10.80 -15.09
CA ALA A 7 -23.08 -11.16 -14.68
C ALA A 7 -22.37 -9.98 -14.01
N ARG A 8 -22.43 -8.79 -14.62
CA ARG A 8 -21.85 -7.57 -14.05
C ARG A 8 -22.51 -7.19 -12.72
N ARG A 9 -23.83 -7.32 -12.61
CA ARG A 9 -24.55 -7.07 -11.36
C ARG A 9 -24.14 -8.05 -10.26
N GLY A 10 -23.99 -9.34 -10.58
CA GLY A 10 -23.48 -10.36 -9.67
C GLY A 10 -22.09 -9.99 -9.15
N GLN A 11 -21.19 -9.61 -10.05
CA GLN A 11 -19.82 -9.21 -9.72
C GLN A 11 -19.77 -8.02 -8.73
N ILE A 12 -20.62 -7.01 -8.94
CA ILE A 12 -20.70 -5.83 -8.04
C ILE A 12 -21.17 -6.24 -6.63
N LEU A 13 -22.12 -7.19 -6.54
CA LEU A 13 -22.61 -7.69 -5.26
C LEU A 13 -21.54 -8.51 -4.53
N GLU A 14 -20.82 -9.37 -5.26
CA GLU A 14 -19.71 -10.16 -4.73
C GLU A 14 -18.56 -9.27 -4.25
N GLU A 15 -18.17 -8.27 -5.03
CA GLU A 15 -17.14 -7.29 -4.66
C GLU A 15 -17.49 -6.56 -3.37
N ARG A 16 -18.74 -6.07 -3.26
CA ARG A 16 -19.21 -5.40 -2.05
C ARG A 16 -19.24 -6.34 -0.85
N ALA A 17 -19.73 -7.56 -1.01
CA ALA A 17 -19.75 -8.54 0.07
C ALA A 17 -18.33 -8.88 0.56
N ALA A 18 -17.37 -9.05 -0.36
CA ALA A 18 -15.97 -9.25 0.00
C ALA A 18 -15.37 -8.04 0.73
N GLN A 19 -15.74 -6.82 0.32
CA GLN A 19 -15.30 -5.59 0.98
C GLN A 19 -15.84 -5.47 2.41
N ASP A 20 -17.10 -5.82 2.64
CA ASP A 20 -17.69 -5.82 3.99
C ASP A 20 -16.95 -6.80 4.92
N VAL A 21 -16.67 -8.02 4.45
CA VAL A 21 -15.85 -9.00 5.19
C VAL A 21 -14.44 -8.46 5.47
N CYS A 22 -13.83 -7.77 4.52
CA CYS A 22 -12.54 -7.13 4.73
C CYS A 22 -12.59 -6.08 5.86
N TYR A 23 -13.64 -5.27 5.94
CA TYR A 23 -13.78 -4.28 7.00
C TYR A 23 -13.98 -4.91 8.37
N ASP A 24 -14.78 -5.97 8.47
CA ASP A 24 -14.91 -6.74 9.71
C ASP A 24 -13.54 -7.33 10.13
N ALA A 25 -12.79 -7.89 9.17
CA ALA A 25 -11.48 -8.46 9.41
C ALA A 25 -10.42 -7.43 9.87
N MET A 26 -10.56 -6.14 9.55
CA MET A 26 -9.63 -5.10 10.01
C MET A 26 -9.70 -4.89 11.53
N GLU A 27 -10.88 -5.05 12.11
CA GLU A 27 -11.13 -4.85 13.55
C GLU A 27 -10.80 -6.10 14.39
N MET A 28 -10.48 -7.21 13.73
CA MET A 28 -10.11 -8.46 14.42
C MET A 28 -8.71 -8.41 15.03
N THR A 29 -8.48 -9.32 15.99
CA THR A 29 -7.18 -9.49 16.65
C THR A 29 -6.05 -9.69 15.64
N LYS A 30 -5.01 -8.87 15.76
CA LYS A 30 -3.84 -8.94 14.88
C LYS A 30 -3.17 -10.31 14.95
N GLY A 31 -2.87 -10.88 13.79
CA GLY A 31 -2.19 -12.17 13.66
C GLY A 31 -3.04 -13.39 14.02
N SER A 32 -4.34 -13.21 14.31
CA SER A 32 -5.20 -14.34 14.66
C SER A 32 -5.54 -15.20 13.44
N THR A 33 -5.77 -16.49 13.68
CA THR A 33 -6.19 -17.45 12.65
C THR A 33 -7.55 -17.06 12.09
N GLU A 34 -8.46 -16.57 12.93
CA GLU A 34 -9.80 -16.14 12.54
C GLU A 34 -9.74 -14.98 11.54
N LYS A 35 -8.85 -14.00 11.77
CA LYS A 35 -8.63 -12.90 10.83
C LYS A 35 -8.12 -13.40 9.48
N LEU A 36 -7.20 -14.35 9.49
CA LEU A 36 -6.72 -14.96 8.25
C LEU A 36 -7.87 -15.70 7.51
N ILE A 37 -8.72 -16.42 8.24
CA ILE A 37 -9.88 -17.11 7.66
C ILE A 37 -10.83 -16.12 7.00
N GLU A 38 -11.15 -14.99 7.64
CA GLU A 38 -12.04 -13.98 7.05
C GLU A 38 -11.43 -13.32 5.81
N ILE A 39 -10.13 -13.04 5.81
CA ILE A 39 -9.44 -12.54 4.61
C ILE A 39 -9.53 -13.56 3.45
N LEU A 40 -9.32 -14.85 3.74
CA LEU A 40 -9.43 -15.91 2.75
C LEU A 40 -10.89 -16.13 2.30
N HIS A 41 -11.85 -15.93 3.18
CA HIS A 41 -13.28 -15.96 2.86
C HIS A 41 -13.66 -14.83 1.91
N ALA A 42 -13.19 -13.60 2.14
CA ALA A 42 -13.37 -12.49 1.22
C ALA A 42 -12.80 -12.79 -0.17
N LEU A 43 -11.63 -13.43 -0.25
CA LEU A 43 -11.04 -13.89 -1.52
C LEU A 43 -11.83 -15.04 -2.17
N GLY A 44 -12.47 -15.90 -1.37
CA GLY A 44 -13.38 -16.94 -1.86
C GLY A 44 -14.66 -16.36 -2.45
N THR A 45 -15.18 -15.28 -1.85
CA THR A 45 -16.37 -14.55 -2.32
C THR A 45 -16.08 -13.75 -3.58
N PHE A 46 -14.96 -13.01 -3.61
CA PHE A 46 -14.55 -12.23 -4.77
C PHE A 46 -13.03 -12.32 -5.00
N PRO A 47 -12.57 -13.23 -5.87
CA PRO A 47 -11.14 -13.44 -6.11
C PRO A 47 -10.38 -12.23 -6.68
N LEU A 48 -11.10 -11.27 -7.26
CA LEU A 48 -10.53 -10.01 -7.75
C LEU A 48 -10.55 -8.89 -6.70
N SER A 49 -10.89 -9.17 -5.44
CA SER A 49 -10.90 -8.16 -4.38
C SER A 49 -9.50 -7.58 -4.15
N THR A 50 -9.32 -6.33 -4.59
CA THR A 50 -8.08 -5.59 -4.38
C THR A 50 -7.80 -5.42 -2.88
N GLU A 51 -8.85 -5.15 -2.10
CA GLU A 51 -8.74 -4.96 -0.65
C GLU A 51 -8.30 -6.25 0.05
N ALA A 52 -8.93 -7.38 -0.27
CA ALA A 52 -8.62 -8.65 0.39
C ALA A 52 -7.19 -9.11 0.10
N TRP A 53 -6.72 -8.98 -1.15
CA TRP A 53 -5.32 -9.25 -1.49
C TRP A 53 -4.36 -8.28 -0.78
N GLY A 54 -4.72 -6.99 -0.68
CA GLY A 54 -3.96 -5.99 0.06
C GLY A 54 -3.87 -6.32 1.55
N MET A 55 -4.97 -6.73 2.16
CA MET A 55 -5.06 -7.16 3.57
C MET A 55 -4.25 -8.43 3.83
N LEU A 56 -4.29 -9.41 2.92
CA LEU A 56 -3.46 -10.61 3.03
C LEU A 56 -1.97 -10.25 3.03
N GLY A 57 -1.55 -9.35 2.12
CA GLY A 57 -0.18 -8.83 2.12
C GLY A 57 0.20 -8.15 3.44
N HIS A 58 -0.67 -7.29 3.96
CA HIS A 58 -0.47 -6.63 5.26
C HIS A 58 -0.36 -7.65 6.41
N PHE A 59 -1.22 -8.66 6.44
CA PHE A 59 -1.21 -9.71 7.45
C PHE A 59 0.13 -10.45 7.47
N TYR A 60 0.62 -10.90 6.32
CA TYR A 60 1.94 -11.51 6.23
C TYR A 60 3.05 -10.56 6.67
N GLN A 61 3.02 -9.32 6.17
CA GLN A 61 4.09 -8.35 6.42
C GLN A 61 4.21 -7.95 7.90
N PHE A 62 3.09 -7.77 8.60
CA PHE A 62 3.09 -7.10 9.91
C PHE A 62 2.51 -7.93 11.05
N GLU A 63 1.88 -9.08 10.78
CA GLU A 63 1.11 -9.80 11.79
C GLU A 63 1.59 -11.24 12.03
N VAL A 64 2.25 -11.87 11.06
CA VAL A 64 2.73 -13.27 11.19
C VAL A 64 4.01 -13.39 12.05
N ASP A 65 5.03 -12.60 11.74
CA ASP A 65 6.32 -12.62 12.44
C ASP A 65 7.00 -11.23 12.40
N PRO A 66 6.33 -10.19 12.93
CA PRO A 66 6.81 -8.82 12.81
C PRO A 66 8.18 -8.66 13.47
N LYS A 67 9.19 -8.28 12.67
CA LYS A 67 10.59 -8.13 13.11
C LYS A 67 11.21 -9.40 13.71
N GLY A 68 10.60 -10.56 13.42
CA GLY A 68 11.12 -11.86 13.82
C GLY A 68 12.07 -12.45 12.79
N SER A 69 12.49 -13.70 13.00
CA SER A 69 13.46 -14.37 12.14
C SER A 69 12.97 -14.59 10.71
N ARG A 70 11.65 -14.58 10.49
CA ARG A 70 11.01 -14.77 9.18
C ARG A 70 10.56 -13.48 8.51
N GLU A 71 10.93 -12.30 9.02
CA GLU A 71 10.48 -11.01 8.47
C GLU A 71 10.71 -10.90 6.96
N LYS A 72 11.93 -11.22 6.49
CA LYS A 72 12.26 -11.16 5.05
C LYS A 72 11.43 -12.13 4.21
N LEU A 73 11.17 -13.33 4.72
CA LEU A 73 10.33 -14.33 4.05
C LEU A 73 8.88 -13.84 3.98
N CYS A 74 8.36 -13.32 5.09
CA CYS A 74 7.01 -12.77 5.15
C CYS A 74 6.83 -11.57 4.20
N CYS A 75 7.83 -10.68 4.12
CA CYS A 75 7.83 -9.58 3.14
C CYS A 75 7.90 -10.08 1.69
N ALA A 76 8.62 -11.17 1.41
CA ALA A 76 8.69 -11.75 0.08
C ALA A 76 7.35 -12.38 -0.35
N GLU A 77 6.63 -13.02 0.57
CA GLU A 77 5.27 -13.50 0.32
C GLU A 77 4.32 -12.30 0.17
N ALA A 78 4.28 -11.38 1.12
CA ALA A 78 3.44 -10.18 1.06
C ALA A 78 3.62 -9.37 -0.24
N LEU A 79 4.83 -9.34 -0.80
CA LEU A 79 5.10 -8.73 -2.10
C LEU A 79 4.22 -9.33 -3.22
N LYS A 80 4.07 -10.66 -3.28
CA LYS A 80 3.22 -11.35 -4.26
C LYS A 80 1.75 -11.00 -4.08
N MET A 81 1.29 -10.87 -2.83
CA MET A 81 -0.09 -10.50 -2.49
C MET A 81 -0.38 -9.06 -2.93
N HIS A 82 0.53 -8.12 -2.67
CA HIS A 82 0.38 -6.74 -3.12
C HIS A 82 0.48 -6.60 -4.64
N ASP A 83 1.36 -7.37 -5.30
CA ASP A 83 1.41 -7.45 -6.77
C ASP A 83 0.08 -7.95 -7.34
N THR A 84 -0.52 -8.97 -6.71
CA THR A 84 -1.82 -9.51 -7.09
C THR A 84 -2.93 -8.48 -6.86
N ALA A 85 -2.94 -7.78 -5.72
CA ALA A 85 -3.89 -6.69 -5.45
C ALA A 85 -3.80 -5.59 -6.52
N ILE A 86 -2.59 -5.18 -6.89
CA ILE A 86 -2.36 -4.20 -7.96
C ILE A 86 -2.90 -4.72 -9.30
N LEU A 87 -2.65 -5.99 -9.64
CA LEU A 87 -3.18 -6.60 -10.86
C LEU A 87 -4.70 -6.63 -10.87
N CYS A 88 -5.33 -7.04 -9.76
CA CYS A 88 -6.77 -7.04 -9.58
C CYS A 88 -7.37 -5.64 -9.77
N ALA A 89 -6.80 -4.62 -9.13
CA ALA A 89 -7.26 -3.24 -9.26
C ALA A 89 -7.28 -2.76 -10.71
N ARG A 90 -6.24 -3.10 -11.49
CA ARG A 90 -6.14 -2.73 -12.91
C ARG A 90 -7.06 -3.54 -13.81
N LYS A 91 -7.35 -4.79 -13.45
CA LYS A 91 -8.38 -5.59 -14.15
C LYS A 91 -9.77 -5.00 -13.95
N LEU A 92 -10.08 -4.53 -12.74
CA LEU A 92 -11.35 -3.88 -12.42
C LEU A 92 -11.43 -2.46 -12.99
N ASN A 93 -10.27 -1.80 -13.16
CA ASN A 93 -10.15 -0.46 -13.72
C ASN A 93 -9.16 -0.44 -14.90
N PRO A 94 -9.58 -0.83 -16.11
CA PRO A 94 -8.67 -0.97 -17.26
C PRO A 94 -7.94 0.31 -17.69
N THR A 95 -8.41 1.48 -17.25
CA THR A 95 -7.74 2.77 -17.47
C THR A 95 -6.55 2.99 -16.52
N TRP A 96 -6.33 2.11 -15.54
CA TRP A 96 -5.23 2.19 -14.60
C TRP A 96 -4.04 1.39 -15.12
N SER A 97 -3.16 2.05 -15.86
CA SER A 97 -1.94 1.45 -16.40
C SER A 97 -0.75 1.52 -15.43
N ASP A 98 0.34 0.84 -15.80
CA ASP A 98 1.61 0.90 -15.05
C ASP A 98 2.25 2.29 -15.07
N ASP A 99 2.08 3.02 -16.17
CA ASP A 99 2.60 4.37 -16.39
C ASP A 99 1.64 5.47 -15.96
N ARG A 100 0.44 5.13 -15.43
CA ARG A 100 -0.54 6.10 -14.93
C ARG A 100 0.14 7.14 -14.03
N SER A 101 -0.03 8.40 -14.43
CA SER A 101 0.40 9.57 -13.68
C SER A 101 -0.75 10.41 -13.15
N ASP A 102 -1.97 10.18 -13.63
CA ASP A 102 -3.15 10.94 -13.23
C ASP A 102 -3.48 10.69 -11.77
N GLU A 103 -3.84 11.77 -11.09
CA GLU A 103 -4.24 11.77 -9.69
C GLU A 103 -5.37 10.76 -9.43
N LEU A 104 -5.30 10.14 -8.27
CA LEU A 104 -6.33 9.31 -7.66
C LEU A 104 -6.69 9.95 -6.33
N SER A 105 -7.87 10.58 -6.29
CA SER A 105 -8.37 11.23 -5.10
C SER A 105 -8.47 10.23 -3.95
N TRP A 106 -7.84 10.54 -2.81
CA TRP A 106 -8.00 9.75 -1.58
C TRP A 106 -9.44 9.80 -1.02
N GLY A 107 -10.19 10.85 -1.37
CA GLY A 107 -11.59 11.02 -0.99
C GLY A 107 -12.50 9.94 -1.60
N GLU A 108 -12.13 9.42 -2.76
CA GLU A 108 -12.79 8.29 -3.41
C GLU A 108 -12.33 6.99 -2.74
N ILE A 109 -13.25 6.32 -2.06
CA ILE A 109 -12.96 5.14 -1.23
C ILE A 109 -12.43 3.98 -2.08
N GLU A 110 -12.91 3.90 -3.32
CA GLU A 110 -12.58 2.91 -4.35
C GLU A 110 -11.09 2.97 -4.77
N ASN A 111 -10.43 4.12 -4.62
CA ASN A 111 -9.01 4.29 -4.94
C ASN A 111 -8.09 3.76 -3.83
N ARG A 112 -8.58 3.71 -2.58
CA ARG A 112 -7.77 3.41 -1.40
C ARG A 112 -7.18 1.99 -1.42
N PRO A 113 -7.90 0.91 -1.78
CA PRO A 113 -7.32 -0.42 -1.89
C PRO A 113 -6.07 -0.45 -2.77
N TYR A 114 -6.12 0.19 -3.93
CA TYR A 114 -5.01 0.25 -4.88
C TYR A 114 -3.82 1.05 -4.34
N LEU A 115 -4.09 2.25 -3.81
CA LEU A 115 -3.05 3.08 -3.19
C LEU A 115 -2.38 2.38 -2.00
N ARG A 116 -3.15 1.66 -1.16
CA ARG A 116 -2.62 0.84 -0.07
C ARG A 116 -1.76 -0.31 -0.58
N ALA A 117 -2.20 -1.03 -1.61
CA ALA A 117 -1.42 -2.10 -2.22
C ALA A 117 -0.10 -1.59 -2.81
N LEU A 118 -0.10 -0.41 -3.44
CA LEU A 118 1.13 0.24 -3.87
C LEU A 118 2.06 0.56 -2.69
N LEU A 119 1.54 1.03 -1.55
CA LEU A 119 2.41 1.30 -0.42
C LEU A 119 3.00 0.00 0.18
N GLY A 120 2.17 -1.02 0.38
CA GLY A 120 2.59 -2.32 0.91
C GLY A 120 3.66 -2.98 0.04
N ARG A 121 3.48 -2.98 -1.29
CA ARG A 121 4.51 -3.44 -2.25
C ARG A 121 5.81 -2.65 -2.09
N ALA A 122 5.77 -1.33 -1.97
CA ALA A 122 6.98 -0.52 -1.81
C ALA A 122 7.73 -0.86 -0.52
N GLN A 123 7.01 -1.06 0.59
CA GLN A 123 7.60 -1.45 1.86
C GLN A 123 8.22 -2.86 1.78
N CYS A 124 7.53 -3.82 1.16
CA CYS A 124 8.07 -5.17 0.94
C CYS A 124 9.32 -5.16 0.06
N LEU A 125 9.34 -4.36 -1.01
CA LEU A 125 10.53 -4.14 -1.84
C LEU A 125 11.70 -3.61 -1.02
N LYS A 126 11.46 -2.63 -0.14
CA LYS A 126 12.51 -2.09 0.73
C LYS A 126 13.04 -3.14 1.70
N SER A 127 12.17 -3.87 2.38
CA SER A 127 12.56 -4.91 3.35
C SER A 127 13.29 -6.09 2.70
N THR A 128 13.04 -6.35 1.42
CA THR A 128 13.72 -7.39 0.63
C THR A 128 14.97 -6.87 -0.11
N GLY A 129 15.41 -5.64 0.17
CA GLY A 129 16.66 -5.08 -0.36
C GLY A 129 16.53 -4.39 -1.73
N LYS A 130 15.35 -4.38 -2.34
CA LYS A 130 15.06 -3.71 -3.63
C LYS A 130 14.76 -2.23 -3.44
N ARG A 131 15.73 -1.53 -2.87
CA ARG A 131 15.62 -0.16 -2.38
C ARG A 131 15.21 0.85 -3.48
N ASP A 132 15.85 0.80 -4.64
CA ASP A 132 15.57 1.78 -5.72
C ASP A 132 14.18 1.59 -6.32
N GLU A 133 13.72 0.34 -6.43
CA GLU A 133 12.35 0.03 -6.83
C GLU A 133 11.33 0.58 -5.83
N ALA A 134 11.59 0.41 -4.52
CA ALA A 134 10.75 0.98 -3.47
C ALA A 134 10.64 2.50 -3.56
N ILE A 135 11.77 3.20 -3.77
CA ILE A 135 11.79 4.67 -3.93
C ILE A 135 11.02 5.10 -5.19
N ARG A 136 11.22 4.43 -6.33
CA ARG A 136 10.47 4.72 -7.57
C ARG A 136 8.96 4.59 -7.34
N GLN A 137 8.57 3.56 -6.60
CA GLN A 137 7.18 3.31 -6.30
C GLN A 137 6.56 4.34 -5.35
N VAL A 138 7.25 4.72 -4.28
CA VAL A 138 6.76 5.79 -3.40
C VAL A 138 6.65 7.12 -4.14
N LYS A 139 7.62 7.44 -5.02
CA LYS A 139 7.51 8.61 -5.91
C LYS A 139 6.29 8.53 -6.84
N LYS A 140 5.89 7.33 -7.29
CA LYS A 140 4.63 7.14 -8.05
C LYS A 140 3.41 7.42 -7.17
N ILE A 141 3.36 6.85 -5.96
CA ILE A 141 2.27 7.09 -5.00
C ILE A 141 2.11 8.60 -4.75
N MET A 142 3.20 9.34 -4.57
CA MET A 142 3.13 10.80 -4.38
C MET A 142 2.60 11.58 -5.57
N ARG A 143 2.72 11.05 -6.81
CA ARG A 143 2.09 11.67 -7.98
C ARG A 143 0.59 11.34 -8.05
N LEU A 144 0.23 10.11 -7.72
CA LEU A 144 -1.17 9.67 -7.68
C LEU A 144 -1.94 10.29 -6.51
N ASN A 145 -1.29 10.52 -5.38
CA ASN A 145 -1.89 11.01 -4.15
C ASN A 145 -1.07 12.22 -3.62
N PRO A 146 -1.19 13.40 -4.27
CA PRO A 146 -0.37 14.57 -3.92
C PRO A 146 -0.66 15.10 -2.51
N GLY A 147 -1.85 14.82 -1.97
CA GLY A 147 -2.23 15.13 -0.58
C GLY A 147 -1.43 14.35 0.47
N ASP A 148 -0.71 13.29 0.06
CA ASP A 148 0.02 12.37 0.95
C ASP A 148 -0.86 11.84 2.09
N ASN A 149 -2.10 11.50 1.79
CA ASN A 149 -3.02 10.96 2.80
C ASN A 149 -2.55 9.64 3.42
N GLN A 150 -1.56 8.98 2.80
CA GLN A 150 -0.92 7.76 3.31
C GLN A 150 0.36 8.02 4.13
N GLY A 151 0.84 9.27 4.20
CA GLY A 151 2.06 9.63 4.93
C GLY A 151 3.36 9.10 4.33
N VAL A 152 3.38 8.81 3.03
CA VAL A 152 4.55 8.26 2.33
C VAL A 152 5.71 9.24 2.24
N ARG A 153 5.51 10.55 2.41
CA ARG A 153 6.61 11.52 2.44
C ARG A 153 7.56 11.25 3.60
N LYS A 154 7.02 10.99 4.80
CA LYS A 154 7.83 10.69 6.00
C LYS A 154 8.60 9.39 5.82
N LEU A 155 7.95 8.38 5.24
CA LEU A 155 8.59 7.11 4.89
C LEU A 155 9.74 7.30 3.90
N LEU A 156 9.52 8.06 2.83
CA LEU A 156 10.54 8.34 1.82
C LEU A 156 11.73 9.11 2.41
N CYS A 157 11.47 10.08 3.30
CA CYS A 157 12.50 10.80 4.03
C CYS A 157 13.38 9.85 4.86
N SER A 158 12.78 8.94 5.64
CA SER A 158 13.51 7.92 6.41
C SER A 158 14.39 7.09 5.50
N TRP A 159 13.82 6.62 4.38
CA TRP A 159 14.57 5.82 3.43
C TRP A 159 15.75 6.60 2.86
N PHE A 160 15.58 7.84 2.39
CA PHE A 160 16.71 8.64 1.90
C PHE A 160 17.84 8.78 2.93
N LEU A 161 17.51 9.03 4.20
CA LEU A 161 18.51 9.08 5.28
C LEU A 161 19.25 7.75 5.45
N GLU A 162 18.53 6.61 5.42
CA GLU A 162 19.14 5.28 5.44
C GLU A 162 20.05 5.02 4.22
N ALA A 163 19.84 5.69 3.08
CA ALA A 163 20.73 5.60 1.91
C ALA A 163 21.97 6.47 2.05
N ARG A 164 21.96 7.45 2.95
CA ARG A 164 22.81 8.63 2.87
C ARG A 164 22.56 9.45 1.59
N ASP A 165 21.35 9.39 1.04
CA ASP A 165 20.91 10.25 -0.07
C ASP A 165 20.41 11.59 0.50
N THR A 166 21.36 12.42 0.91
CA THR A 166 21.08 13.73 1.50
C THR A 166 20.41 14.67 0.51
N GLU A 167 20.80 14.61 -0.77
CA GLU A 167 20.22 15.43 -1.83
C GLU A 167 18.73 15.09 -2.05
N GLY A 168 18.38 13.81 -2.18
CA GLY A 168 17.01 13.35 -2.31
C GLY A 168 16.14 13.77 -1.12
N CYS A 169 16.69 13.67 0.10
CA CYS A 169 16.04 14.14 1.31
C CYS A 169 15.80 15.66 1.31
N THR A 170 16.83 16.47 1.05
CA THR A 170 16.73 17.93 0.98
C THR A 170 15.75 18.39 -0.09
N ASN A 171 15.77 17.75 -1.27
CA ASN A 171 14.84 18.05 -2.36
C ASN A 171 13.40 17.75 -1.97
N LEU A 172 13.15 16.63 -1.28
CA LEU A 172 11.85 16.27 -0.76
C LEU A 172 11.38 17.30 0.29
N LEU A 173 12.22 17.63 1.26
CA LEU A 173 11.92 18.61 2.31
C LEU A 173 11.57 19.96 1.71
N ARG A 174 12.42 20.51 0.83
CA ARG A 174 12.19 21.80 0.16
C ARG A 174 10.88 21.84 -0.62
N LYS A 175 10.48 20.73 -1.25
CA LYS A 175 9.21 20.66 -2.00
C LYS A 175 7.98 20.76 -1.09
N PHE A 176 8.10 20.34 0.17
CA PHE A 176 6.99 20.30 1.13
C PHE A 176 7.25 21.17 2.37
N ASP A 177 8.18 22.13 2.29
CA ASP A 177 8.53 23.08 3.36
C ASP A 177 7.46 24.20 3.44
N THR A 178 6.23 23.77 3.69
CA THR A 178 5.11 24.62 4.09
C THR A 178 4.84 24.33 5.56
N LYS A 179 4.75 25.40 6.36
CA LYS A 179 4.63 25.56 7.84
C LYS A 179 3.86 24.52 8.69
N ASP A 180 3.28 23.46 8.13
CA ASP A 180 2.38 22.52 8.81
C ASP A 180 3.01 21.17 9.21
N ASP A 181 4.22 20.83 8.76
CA ASP A 181 4.84 19.53 9.08
C ASP A 181 5.91 19.65 10.18
N ALA A 182 5.46 19.76 11.44
CA ALA A 182 6.30 19.96 12.63
C ALA A 182 7.42 18.91 12.82
N CYS A 183 7.26 17.70 12.29
CA CYS A 183 8.31 16.67 12.31
C CYS A 183 9.48 16.97 11.36
N LEU A 184 9.25 17.67 10.24
CA LEU A 184 10.28 17.96 9.23
C LEU A 184 11.10 19.21 9.59
N ALA A 185 10.54 20.11 10.40
CA ALA A 185 11.25 21.28 10.92
C ALA A 185 12.40 20.92 11.89
N TYR A 186 12.38 19.72 12.48
CA TYR A 186 13.43 19.28 13.40
C TYR A 186 14.69 18.77 12.68
N THR A 187 14.53 18.10 11.53
CA THR A 187 15.64 17.57 10.73
C THR A 187 16.34 18.65 9.89
N SER A 188 15.62 19.68 9.46
CA SER A 188 16.21 20.82 8.73
C SER A 188 17.02 21.77 9.62
N LYS A 189 16.78 21.79 10.94
CA LYS A 189 17.41 22.73 11.88
C LYS A 189 18.59 22.17 12.66
N ASN A 190 18.90 20.87 12.57
CA ASN A 190 20.06 20.27 13.26
C ASN A 190 20.87 19.36 12.32
N PRO A 191 21.79 19.94 11.51
CA PRO A 191 22.68 19.18 10.62
C PRO A 191 23.71 18.31 11.37
N SER A 192 23.87 18.51 12.68
CA SER A 192 24.88 17.89 13.53
C SER A 192 24.49 16.54 14.14
N ILE A 193 23.29 16.03 13.85
CA ILE A 193 22.85 14.70 14.30
C ILE A 193 22.69 13.80 13.06
N GLN A 194 23.82 13.40 12.49
CA GLN A 194 23.93 12.23 11.62
C GLN A 194 24.78 11.19 12.36
N PRO A 195 24.34 9.94 12.54
CA PRO A 195 25.19 8.87 13.04
C PRO A 195 26.26 8.45 12.01
#